data_AF-A0A928U9G4-F1
#
_entry.id   AF-A0A928U9G4-F1
#
_cell.length_a   1.000
_cell.length_b   1.000
_cell.length_c   1.000
_cell.angle_alpha   90.00
_cell.angle_beta   90.00
_cell.angle_gamma   90.00
#
_symmetry.space_group_name_H-M   'P 1'
#
loop_
_entity.id
_entity.type
_entity.pdbx_description
1 polymer ?
#
loop_
_entity_poly.entity_id
_entity_poly.type
_entity_poly.pdbx_seq_one_letter_code
_entity_poly.pdbx_strand_id
1 'polypeptide(L)'
;MRDITRRTQGVNLQAIVDTLNPVIRGHVNYFRLGNVQKVYRSLDCWVRMRLRCFKFSRKWRTDNKRFPVHRFFKMGLLSFEREFLRRVLKHDV
;
A
#
# COMPACT_ATOMS: atom_id res chain seq x y z
N MET A 1 -2.15 9.30 -5.42
CA MET A 1 -1.15 8.25 -5.08
C MET A 1 0.27 8.57 -5.56
N ARG A 2 0.46 9.02 -6.81
CA ARG A 2 1.80 9.25 -7.39
C ARG A 2 2.56 10.40 -6.71
N ASP A 3 1.86 11.46 -6.33
CA ASP A 3 2.46 12.65 -5.71
C ASP A 3 2.88 12.41 -4.25
N ILE A 4 2.08 11.64 -3.51
CA ILE A 4 2.35 11.22 -2.12
C ILE A 4 3.62 10.37 -2.03
N THR A 5 3.96 9.66 -3.11
CA THR A 5 5.07 8.71 -3.16
C THR A 5 6.18 9.21 -4.08
N ARG A 6 6.35 10.52 -4.21
CA ARG A 6 7.38 11.12 -5.05
C ARG A 6 8.75 10.78 -4.46
N ARG A 7 9.66 10.28 -5.30
CA ARG A 7 10.97 9.74 -4.86
C ARG A 7 11.82 10.74 -4.06
N THR A 8 11.77 12.02 -4.43
CA THR A 8 12.53 13.08 -3.76
C THR A 8 11.58 13.92 -2.92
N GLN A 9 11.54 13.62 -1.62
CA GLN A 9 10.84 14.40 -0.60
C GLN A 9 11.67 14.33 0.69
N GLY A 10 11.73 15.43 1.45
CA GLY A 10 12.45 15.51 2.73
C GLY A 10 11.74 14.79 3.89
N VAL A 11 10.84 13.85 3.59
CA VAL A 11 10.06 13.09 4.59
C VAL A 11 10.56 11.66 4.67
N ASN A 12 10.45 11.05 5.84
CA ASN A 12 10.85 9.66 6.01
C ASN A 12 9.79 8.69 5.44
N LEU A 13 10.16 7.41 5.29
CA LEU A 13 9.27 6.39 4.75
C LEU A 13 8.03 6.15 5.62
N GLN A 14 8.14 6.32 6.95
CA GLN A 14 7.04 6.11 7.88
C GLN A 14 5.93 7.14 7.65
N ALA A 15 6.28 8.42 7.49
CA ALA A 15 5.33 9.49 7.20
C ALA A 15 4.53 9.24 5.91
N ILE A 16 5.16 8.65 4.89
CA ILE A 16 4.47 8.24 3.66
C ILE A 16 3.48 7.11 3.93
N VAL A 17 3.86 6.12 4.74
CA VAL A 17 2.95 5.02 5.14
C VAL A 17 1.74 5.59 5.88
N ASP A 18 1.98 6.49 6.83
CA ASP A 18 0.92 7.11 7.63
C ASP A 18 -0.03 7.94 6.76
N THR A 19 0.49 8.60 5.73
CA THR A 19 -0.31 9.35 4.74
C THR A 19 -1.08 8.44 3.78
N LEU A 20 -0.52 7.29 3.42
CA LEU A 20 -1.17 6.33 2.51
C LEU A 20 -2.34 5.61 3.18
N ASN A 21 -2.19 5.23 4.45
CA ASN A 21 -3.20 4.46 5.18
C ASN A 21 -4.64 5.03 5.11
N PRO A 22 -4.91 6.33 5.35
CA PRO A 22 -6.26 6.88 5.20
C PRO A 22 -6.75 6.84 3.75
N VAL A 23 -5.88 7.06 2.76
CA VAL A 23 -6.22 6.95 1.33
C VAL A 23 -6.64 5.52 0.97
N ILE A 24 -5.91 4.53 1.46
CA ILE A 24 -6.24 3.11 1.26
C ILE A 24 -7.63 2.81 1.83
N ARG A 25 -7.89 3.22 3.08
CA ARG A 25 -9.20 3.02 3.74
C ARG A 25 -10.34 3.67 2.97
N GLY A 26 -10.18 4.93 2.55
CA GLY A 26 -11.21 5.65 1.80
C GLY A 26 -11.51 5.00 0.45
N HIS A 27 -10.46 4.58 -0.27
CA HIS A 27 -10.61 3.94 -1.57
C HIS A 27 -11.28 2.56 -1.47
N VAL A 28 -10.92 1.75 -0.46
CA VAL A 28 -11.59 0.47 -0.20
C VAL A 28 -13.06 0.68 0.14
N ASN A 29 -13.39 1.73 0.91
CA ASN A 29 -14.77 2.06 1.24
C ASN A 29 -15.60 2.47 0.02
N TYR A 30 -14.99 3.24 -0.89
CA TYR A 30 -15.66 3.71 -2.10
C TYR A 30 -16.02 2.56 -3.05
N PHE A 31 -15.10 1.62 -3.29
CA PHE A 31 -15.31 0.50 -4.22
C PHE A 31 -15.78 -0.80 -3.54
N ARG A 32 -16.40 -0.73 -2.36
CA ARG A 32 -16.76 -1.90 -1.54
C ARG A 32 -17.68 -2.92 -2.23
N LEU A 33 -18.51 -2.48 -3.18
CA LEU A 33 -19.48 -3.32 -3.89
C LEU A 33 -18.95 -3.88 -5.23
N GLY A 34 -17.71 -3.55 -5.61
CA GLY A 34 -17.14 -3.95 -6.89
C GLY A 34 -16.33 -5.25 -6.82
N ASN A 35 -16.23 -5.96 -7.95
CA ASN A 35 -15.31 -7.10 -8.12
C ASN A 35 -13.86 -6.61 -8.35
N VAL A 36 -13.26 -5.99 -7.33
CA VAL A 36 -11.97 -5.27 -7.42
C VAL A 36 -10.81 -5.99 -6.73
N GLN A 37 -11.01 -7.18 -6.18
CA GLN A 37 -9.99 -7.90 -5.40
C GLN A 37 -8.68 -8.13 -6.17
N LYS A 38 -8.77 -8.60 -7.43
CA LYS A 38 -7.57 -8.80 -8.29
C LYS A 38 -6.83 -7.49 -8.55
N VAL A 39 -7.57 -6.39 -8.73
CA VAL A 39 -7.01 -5.05 -8.92
C VAL A 39 -6.29 -4.59 -7.66
N TYR A 40 -6.87 -4.82 -6.48
CA TYR A 40 -6.27 -4.48 -5.19
C TYR A 40 -4.99 -5.24 -4.88
N ARG A 41 -4.91 -6.52 -5.23
CA ARG A 41 -3.65 -7.26 -5.12
C ARG A 41 -2.54 -6.65 -5.99
N SER A 42 -2.86 -6.29 -7.23
CA SER A 42 -1.93 -5.60 -8.14
C SER A 42 -1.53 -4.22 -7.62
N LEU A 43 -2.49 -3.48 -7.05
CA LEU A 43 -2.27 -2.16 -6.47
C LEU A 43 -1.36 -2.23 -5.24
N ASP A 44 -1.57 -3.19 -4.34
CA ASP A 44 -0.70 -3.46 -3.20
C ASP A 44 0.75 -3.76 -3.64
N CYS A 45 0.93 -4.55 -4.69
CA CYS A 45 2.24 -4.81 -5.29
C CYS A 45 2.90 -3.52 -5.82
N TRP A 46 2.14 -2.69 -6.52
CA TRP A 46 2.63 -1.42 -7.05
C TRP A 46 3.00 -0.41 -5.95
N VAL A 47 2.18 -0.27 -4.91
CA VAL A 47 2.45 0.61 -3.77
C VAL A 47 3.74 0.19 -3.07
N ARG A 48 3.91 -1.10 -2.75
CA ARG A 48 5.14 -1.62 -2.11
C ARG A 48 6.38 -1.41 -2.97
N MET A 49 6.25 -1.57 -4.30
CA MET A 49 7.34 -1.28 -5.24
C MET A 49 7.73 0.20 -5.19
N ARG A 50 6.76 1.13 -5.16
CA ARG A 50 7.03 2.57 -5.07
C ARG A 50 7.65 2.95 -3.74
N LEU A 51 7.20 2.39 -2.63
CA LEU A 51 7.78 2.62 -1.32
C LEU A 51 9.24 2.14 -1.24
N ARG A 52 9.58 1.00 -1.85
CA ARG A 52 10.97 0.58 -2.02
C ARG A 52 11.76 1.56 -2.88
N CYS A 53 11.16 2.02 -3.98
CA CYS A 53 11.78 3.00 -4.87
C CYS A 53 12.04 4.35 -4.20
N PHE A 54 11.19 4.75 -3.27
CA PHE A 54 11.36 5.92 -2.42
C PHE A 54 12.52 5.68 -1.44
N LYS A 55 12.47 4.57 -0.69
CA LYS A 55 13.47 4.26 0.36
C LYS A 55 14.89 4.14 -0.16
N PHE A 56 15.09 3.58 -1.36
CA PHE A 56 16.42 3.39 -1.95
C PHE A 56 16.74 4.41 -3.06
N SER A 57 15.86 5.37 -3.31
CA SER A 57 16.00 6.35 -4.38
C SER A 57 16.28 5.76 -5.78
N ARG A 58 15.97 4.47 -6.00
CA ARG A 58 16.18 3.74 -7.27
C ARG A 58 15.20 2.59 -7.43
N LYS A 59 15.00 2.08 -8.64
CA LYS A 59 14.14 0.91 -8.89
C LYS A 59 15.06 -0.27 -9.16
N TRP A 60 15.09 -1.25 -8.25
CA TRP A 60 15.98 -2.38 -8.39
C TRP A 60 15.33 -3.70 -7.97
N ARG A 61 15.66 -4.80 -8.67
CA ARG A 61 15.04 -6.12 -8.42
C ARG A 61 15.38 -6.69 -7.05
N THR A 62 16.61 -6.48 -6.57
CA THR A 62 17.04 -7.03 -5.27
C THR A 62 16.48 -6.28 -4.06
N ASP A 63 15.86 -5.11 -4.26
CA ASP A 63 15.24 -4.34 -3.17
C ASP A 63 14.06 -5.08 -2.53
N ASN A 64 13.42 -6.01 -3.25
CA ASN A 64 12.38 -6.89 -2.69
C ASN A 64 12.94 -7.79 -1.58
N LYS A 65 14.19 -8.26 -1.73
CA LYS A 65 14.88 -9.06 -0.71
C LYS A 65 15.43 -8.17 0.40
N ARG A 66 16.00 -7.02 0.04
CA ARG A 66 16.57 -6.05 1.02
C ARG A 66 15.51 -5.45 1.93
N PHE A 67 14.31 -5.18 1.41
CA PHE A 67 13.18 -4.64 2.16
C PHE A 67 11.94 -5.54 1.95
N PRO A 68 11.83 -6.62 2.76
CA PRO A 68 10.78 -7.61 2.62
C PRO A 68 9.42 -7.04 3.03
N VAL A 69 8.36 -7.71 2.58
CA VAL A 69 6.97 -7.26 2.77
C VAL A 69 6.61 -7.13 4.25
N HIS A 70 7.10 -8.03 5.11
CA HIS A 70 6.80 -7.97 6.55
C HIS A 70 7.23 -6.65 7.21
N ARG A 71 8.27 -5.97 6.69
CA ARG A 71 8.69 -4.67 7.24
C ARG A 71 7.67 -3.59 6.99
N PHE A 72 6.97 -3.61 5.84
CA PHE A 72 5.86 -2.69 5.61
C PHE A 72 4.72 -2.93 6.59
N PHE A 73 4.39 -4.19 6.90
CA PHE A 73 3.37 -4.52 7.89
C PHE A 73 3.79 -4.10 9.30
N LYS A 74 5.07 -4.26 9.67
CA LYS A 74 5.60 -3.76 10.95
C LYS A 74 5.51 -2.23 11.07
N MET A 75 5.60 -1.51 9.95
CA MET A 75 5.37 -0.06 9.88
C MET A 75 3.89 0.33 9.86
N GLY A 76 2.96 -0.63 9.87
CA GLY A 76 1.52 -0.38 9.85
C GLY A 76 0.94 -0.08 8.46
N LEU A 77 1.64 -0.41 7.36
CA LEU A 77 1.08 -0.25 6.01
C LEU A 77 -0.13 -1.17 5.83
N LEU A 78 -1.28 -0.58 5.53
CA LEU A 78 -2.49 -1.31 5.20
C LEU A 78 -2.40 -1.94 3.80
N SER A 79 -3.09 -3.06 3.62
CA SER A 79 -3.23 -3.73 2.33
C SER A 79 -4.64 -3.50 1.82
N PHE A 80 -4.77 -3.10 0.56
CA PHE A 80 -6.04 -2.96 -0.12
C PHE A 80 -6.85 -4.26 -0.09
N GLU A 81 -6.21 -5.37 -0.46
CA GLU A 81 -6.86 -6.68 -0.51
C GLU A 81 -7.36 -7.10 0.89
N ARG A 82 -6.53 -6.93 1.92
CA ARG A 82 -6.91 -7.29 3.30
C ARG A 82 -8.04 -6.43 3.85
N GLU A 83 -7.97 -5.12 3.66
CA GLU A 83 -8.99 -4.18 4.13
C GLU A 83 -10.32 -4.38 3.41
N PHE A 84 -10.29 -4.70 2.12
CA PHE A 84 -11.49 -5.02 1.34
C PHE A 84 -12.16 -6.30 1.86
N LEU A 85 -11.40 -7.39 1.97
CA LEU A 85 -11.92 -8.66 2.49
C LEU A 85 -12.49 -8.53 3.90
N ARG A 86 -11.80 -7.79 4.79
CA ARG A 86 -12.27 -7.53 6.15
C ARG A 86 -13.63 -6.84 6.18
N ARG A 87 -13.95 -6.03 5.17
CA ARG A 87 -15.22 -5.28 5.10
C ARG A 87 -16.33 -6.06 4.43
N VAL A 88 -16.02 -6.79 3.36
CA VAL A 88 -16.98 -7.69 2.69
C VAL A 88 -17.49 -8.73 3.70
N LEU A 89 -16.59 -9.42 4.40
CA LEU A 89 -16.95 -10.43 5.40
C LEU A 89 -17.76 -9.89 6.59
N LYS A 90 -17.70 -8.58 6.87
CA LYS A 90 -18.48 -7.95 7.94
C LYS A 90 -19.92 -7.59 7.54
N HIS A 91 -20.22 -7.61 6.24
CA HIS A 91 -21.53 -7.25 5.71
C HIS A 91 -22.40 -8.48 5.40
N ASP A 92 -21.78 -9.66 5.36
CA ASP A 92 -22.45 -10.96 5.13
C ASP A 92 -22.88 -11.66 6.44
N VAL A 93 -22.86 -10.96 7.58
CA VAL A 93 -23.30 -11.43 8.92
C VAL A 93 -24.37 -10.51 9.48
#